data_AF-A0A930Z2Q6-F1
#
_entry.id   AF-A0A930Z2Q6-F1
#
_cell.length_a   1.000
_cell.length_b   1.000
_cell.length_c   1.000
_cell.angle_alpha   90.00
_cell.angle_beta   90.00
_cell.angle_gamma   90.00
#
_symmetry.space_group_name_H-M   'P 1'
#
loop_
_entity.id
_entity.type
_entity.pdbx_description
1 polymer ?
#
loop_
_entity_poly.entity_id
_entity_poly.type
_entity_poly.pdbx_seq_one_letter_code
_entity_poly.pdbx_strand_id
1 'polypeptide(L)'
;MGMIGEPARPRIDPLPADEGATRQLNIFRTLAHNEALSKGFFELGGHLLGGGVLPVREREIVILRTGFRSGSEYEFGQHTRIGRKGGLTEDEIARLADSGSGQWNADDAALVTLVDELCDENIVS
;
A
#
# COMPACT_ATOMS: atom_id res chain seq x y z
N MET A 1 -19.66 -7.42 1.14
CA MET A 1 -18.72 -6.46 1.77
C MET A 1 -18.50 -5.35 0.76
N GLY A 2 -18.95 -4.13 1.04
CA GLY A 2 -18.93 -3.02 0.07
C GLY A 2 -17.51 -2.60 -0.27
N MET A 3 -17.27 -2.18 -1.51
CA MET A 3 -15.98 -1.63 -1.94
C MET A 3 -15.55 -0.51 -0.98
N ILE A 4 -14.47 -0.74 -0.27
CA ILE A 4 -13.83 0.20 0.64
C ILE A 4 -13.30 1.39 -0.17
N GLY A 5 -14.12 2.45 -0.25
CA GLY A 5 -13.81 3.70 -0.92
C GLY A 5 -13.01 4.64 -0.02
N GLU A 6 -12.41 5.68 -0.61
CA GLU A 6 -11.62 6.67 0.13
C GLU A 6 -12.40 7.24 1.34
N PRO A 7 -11.82 7.30 2.55
CA PRO A 7 -12.52 7.81 3.72
C PRO A 7 -12.99 9.25 3.49
N ALA A 8 -14.28 9.50 3.76
CA ALA A 8 -14.96 10.73 3.33
C ALA A 8 -14.38 12.04 3.91
N ARG A 9 -13.64 11.98 5.03
CA ARG A 9 -13.00 13.15 5.66
C ARG A 9 -11.68 12.80 6.34
N PRO A 10 -10.55 13.43 5.98
CA PRO A 10 -9.29 13.23 6.68
C PRO A 10 -9.34 13.87 8.08
N ARG A 11 -8.58 13.31 9.04
CA ARG A 11 -8.47 13.88 10.40
C ARG A 11 -7.60 15.14 10.44
N ILE A 12 -6.61 15.20 9.55
CA ILE A 12 -5.76 16.36 9.29
C ILE A 12 -6.02 16.74 7.84
N ASP A 13 -6.46 17.97 7.61
CA ASP A 13 -6.67 18.43 6.25
C ASP A 13 -5.33 18.47 5.50
N PRO A 14 -5.21 17.77 4.35
CA PRO A 14 -4.03 17.89 3.52
C PRO A 14 -3.89 19.34 3.04
N LEU A 15 -2.66 19.82 2.89
CA LEU A 15 -2.43 21.12 2.24
C LEU A 15 -3.15 21.19 0.88
N PRO A 16 -3.54 22.39 0.40
CA PRO A 16 -4.14 22.54 -0.92
C PRO A 16 -3.24 21.92 -2.00
N ALA A 17 -3.86 21.29 -2.99
CA ALA A 17 -3.10 20.84 -4.16
C ALA A 17 -2.57 22.06 -4.91
N ASP A 18 -1.31 22.03 -5.31
CA ASP A 18 -0.79 22.99 -6.28
C ASP A 18 -1.42 22.70 -7.65
N GLU A 19 -2.05 23.72 -8.25
CA GLU A 19 -2.74 23.62 -9.54
C GLU A 19 -1.81 23.20 -10.69
N GLY A 20 -0.49 23.36 -10.54
CA GLY A 20 0.52 22.97 -11.53
C GLY A 20 1.19 21.61 -11.32
N ALA A 21 0.97 20.94 -10.18
CA ALA A 21 1.70 19.72 -9.83
C ALA A 21 0.97 18.44 -10.28
N THR A 22 1.71 17.47 -10.81
CA THR A 22 1.20 16.12 -11.08
C THR A 22 0.61 15.52 -9.80
N ARG A 23 -0.69 15.19 -9.85
CA ARG A 23 -1.55 14.63 -8.79
C ARG A 23 -0.84 14.38 -7.45
N GLN A 24 -0.84 15.40 -6.60
CA GLN A 24 -0.31 15.31 -5.24
C GLN A 24 -1.23 14.44 -4.38
N LEU A 25 -0.74 13.28 -3.92
CA LEU A 25 -1.46 12.40 -3.00
C LEU A 25 -1.65 13.09 -1.63
N ASN A 26 -2.79 12.83 -0.98
CA ASN A 26 -3.12 13.41 0.32
C ASN A 26 -2.06 13.11 1.39
N ILE A 27 -1.42 11.93 1.37
CA ILE A 27 -0.33 11.60 2.29
C ILE A 27 0.82 12.61 2.19
N PHE A 28 1.27 12.95 0.98
CA PHE A 28 2.37 13.90 0.78
C PHE A 28 1.97 15.32 1.19
N ARG A 29 0.75 15.75 0.85
CA ARG A 29 0.24 17.07 1.26
C ARG A 29 0.00 17.17 2.76
N THR A 30 -0.24 16.06 3.44
CA THR A 30 -0.36 16.01 4.91
C THR A 30 1.02 16.07 5.57
N LEU A 31 1.98 15.30 5.07
CA LEU A 31 3.36 15.31 5.59
C LEU A 31 4.02 16.68 5.40
N ALA A 32 3.71 17.39 4.30
CA ALA A 32 4.26 18.69 3.97
C ALA A 32 3.97 19.81 4.97
N HIS A 33 3.05 19.60 5.93
CA HIS A 33 2.92 20.47 7.11
C HIS A 33 4.19 20.46 7.99
N ASN A 34 5.08 19.48 7.83
CA ASN A 34 6.38 19.39 8.48
C ASN A 34 7.47 18.96 7.47
N GLU A 35 8.37 19.89 7.14
CA GLU A 35 9.42 19.68 6.13
C GLU A 35 10.42 18.58 6.53
N ALA A 36 10.87 18.56 7.79
CA ALA A 36 11.84 17.58 8.27
C ALA A 36 11.27 16.16 8.21
N LEU A 37 10.01 15.99 8.62
CA LEU A 37 9.30 14.71 8.51
C LEU A 37 9.11 14.29 7.04
N SER A 38 8.70 15.23 6.19
CA SER A 38 8.49 14.98 4.76
C SER A 38 9.77 14.45 4.11
N LYS A 39 10.90 15.12 4.36
CA LYS A 39 12.19 14.72 3.81
C LYS A 39 12.56 13.28 4.21
N GLY A 40 12.51 12.97 5.51
CA GLY A 40 12.82 11.62 5.99
C GLY A 40 11.89 10.55 5.43
N PHE A 41 10.60 10.86 5.31
CA PHE A 41 9.61 9.96 4.70
C PHE A 41 9.90 9.71 3.22
N PHE A 42 10.21 10.75 2.44
CA PHE A 42 10.52 10.61 1.02
C PHE A 42 11.80 9.81 0.78
N GLU A 43 12.82 9.99 1.61
CA GLU A 43 14.06 9.20 1.53
C GLU A 43 13.77 7.71 1.77
N LEU A 44 13.03 7.37 2.82
CA LEU A 44 12.63 5.99 3.11
C LEU A 44 11.73 5.40 2.00
N GLY A 45 10.68 6.12 1.63
CA GLY A 45 9.71 5.67 0.62
C GLY A 45 10.36 5.51 -0.76
N GLY A 46 11.26 6.40 -1.14
CA GLY A 46 12.03 6.30 -2.38
C GLY A 46 12.89 5.03 -2.42
N HIS A 47 13.53 4.68 -1.30
CA HIS A 47 14.31 3.44 -1.21
C HIS A 47 13.42 2.19 -1.33
N LEU A 48 12.30 2.14 -0.61
CA LEU A 48 11.39 0.98 -0.62
C LEU A 48 10.67 0.79 -1.96
N LEU A 49 10.23 1.88 -2.60
CA LEU A 49 9.42 1.82 -3.82
C LEU A 49 10.24 1.85 -5.12
N GLY A 50 11.44 2.44 -5.10
CA GLY A 50 12.26 2.61 -6.30
C GLY A 50 13.63 1.93 -6.24
N GLY A 51 14.20 1.76 -5.05
CA GLY A 51 15.57 1.24 -4.85
C GLY A 51 15.65 -0.19 -4.32
N GLY A 52 14.52 -0.83 -4.05
CA GLY A 52 14.46 -2.17 -3.46
C GLY A 52 14.80 -3.30 -4.44
N VAL A 53 15.04 -4.49 -3.89
CA VAL A 53 15.37 -5.71 -4.66
C VAL A 53 14.14 -6.52 -5.08
N LEU A 54 12.96 -6.22 -4.54
CA LEU A 54 11.72 -6.88 -4.91
C LEU A 54 11.18 -6.29 -6.21
N PRO A 55 10.80 -7.12 -7.21
CA PRO A 55 10.10 -6.61 -8.38
C PRO A 55 8.75 -6.02 -7.98
N VAL A 56 8.20 -5.17 -8.86
CA VAL A 56 7.02 -4.35 -8.54
C VAL A 56 5.83 -5.21 -8.15
N ARG A 57 5.60 -6.35 -8.83
CA ARG A 57 4.42 -7.19 -8.57
C ARG A 57 4.43 -7.75 -7.14
N GLU A 58 5.55 -8.32 -6.73
CA GLU A 58 5.78 -8.94 -5.42
C GLU A 58 5.73 -7.89 -4.31
N ARG A 59 6.34 -6.72 -4.54
CA ARG A 59 6.26 -5.61 -3.59
C ARG A 59 4.82 -5.17 -3.37
N GLU A 60 4.02 -5.07 -4.43
CA GLU A 60 2.62 -4.65 -4.31
C GLU A 60 1.74 -5.73 -3.67
N ILE A 61 2.07 -7.02 -3.76
CA ILE A 61 1.42 -8.07 -2.95
C ILE A 61 1.59 -7.76 -1.46
N VAL A 62 2.83 -7.52 -1.03
CA VAL A 62 3.16 -7.24 0.38
C VAL A 62 2.46 -5.96 0.84
N ILE A 63 2.50 -4.90 0.05
CA ILE A 63 1.89 -3.62 0.42
C ILE A 63 0.36 -3.72 0.48
N LEU A 64 -0.29 -4.32 -0.53
CA LEU A 64 -1.74 -4.46 -0.56
C LEU A 64 -2.24 -5.35 0.60
N ARG A 65 -1.55 -6.46 0.86
CA ARG A 65 -1.91 -7.32 2.01
C ARG A 65 -1.75 -6.57 3.31
N THR A 66 -0.66 -5.81 3.48
CA THR A 66 -0.43 -4.96 4.67
C THR A 66 -1.51 -3.91 4.82
N GLY A 67 -1.90 -3.25 3.72
CA GLY A 67 -2.97 -2.26 3.70
C GLY A 67 -4.31 -2.85 4.14
N PHE A 68 -4.65 -4.04 3.65
CA PHE A 68 -5.84 -4.78 4.08
C PHE A 68 -5.79 -5.15 5.56
N ARG A 69 -4.69 -5.78 6.01
CA ARG A 69 -4.49 -6.22 7.40
C ARG A 69 -4.47 -5.05 8.39
N SER A 70 -4.06 -3.86 7.94
CA SER A 70 -4.07 -2.63 8.75
C SER A 70 -5.40 -1.85 8.67
N GLY A 71 -6.37 -2.32 7.89
CA GLY A 71 -7.63 -1.59 7.65
C GLY A 71 -7.45 -0.26 6.91
N SER A 72 -6.37 -0.11 6.15
CA SER A 72 -6.05 1.13 5.43
C SER A 72 -6.66 1.11 4.02
N GLU A 73 -7.91 1.56 3.92
CA GLU A 73 -8.61 1.70 2.64
C GLU A 73 -7.89 2.66 1.68
N TYR A 74 -7.29 3.72 2.22
CA TYR A 74 -6.51 4.70 1.45
C TYR A 74 -5.30 4.05 0.77
N GLU A 75 -4.46 3.36 1.55
CA GLU A 75 -3.26 2.72 1.00
C GLU A 75 -3.64 1.60 0.04
N PHE A 76 -4.62 0.77 0.40
CA PHE A 76 -5.11 -0.30 -0.48
C PHE A 76 -5.57 0.26 -1.83
N GLY A 77 -6.35 1.35 -1.82
CA GLY A 77 -6.85 1.99 -3.03
C GLY A 77 -5.75 2.62 -3.90
N GLN A 78 -4.76 3.30 -3.29
CA GLN A 78 -3.64 3.88 -4.05
C GLN A 78 -2.76 2.79 -4.66
N HIS A 79 -2.40 1.79 -3.87
CA HIS A 79 -1.52 0.71 -4.28
C HIS A 79 -2.19 -0.29 -5.24
N THR A 80 -3.52 -0.41 -5.23
CA THR A 80 -4.25 -1.19 -6.26
C THR A 80 -3.89 -0.71 -7.67
N ARG A 81 -3.74 0.60 -7.86
CA ARG A 81 -3.39 1.20 -9.16
C ARG A 81 -1.95 0.89 -9.57
N ILE A 82 -1.05 0.76 -8.59
CA ILE A 82 0.37 0.44 -8.81
C ILE A 82 0.53 -1.06 -9.06
N GLY A 83 -0.10 -1.89 -8.24
CA GLY A 83 -0.19 -3.35 -8.41
C GLY A 83 -0.66 -3.76 -9.80
N ARG A 84 -1.73 -3.14 -10.31
CA ARG A 84 -2.21 -3.35 -11.69
C ARG A 84 -1.14 -3.06 -12.74
N LYS A 85 -0.40 -1.96 -12.59
CA LYS A 85 0.72 -1.62 -13.50
C LYS A 85 1.90 -2.59 -13.35
N GLY A 86 2.07 -3.18 -12.17
CA GLY A 86 3.03 -4.23 -11.88
C GLY A 86 2.59 -5.62 -12.35
N GLY A 87 1.39 -5.78 -12.90
CA GLY A 87 0.90 -7.05 -13.45
C GLY A 87 -0.02 -7.86 -12.52
N LEU A 88 -0.44 -7.31 -11.38
CA LEU A 88 -1.50 -7.95 -10.58
C LEU A 88 -2.85 -7.87 -11.29
N THR A 89 -3.53 -8.99 -11.33
CA THR A 89 -4.90 -9.13 -11.85
C THR A 89 -5.93 -8.66 -10.81
N GLU A 90 -7.15 -8.35 -11.27
CA GLU A 90 -8.25 -8.00 -10.37
C GLU A 90 -8.57 -9.13 -9.37
N ASP A 91 -8.48 -10.38 -9.82
CA ASP A 91 -8.74 -11.54 -8.97
C ASP A 91 -7.67 -11.70 -7.88
N GLU A 92 -6.40 -11.43 -8.19
CA GLU A 92 -5.33 -11.42 -7.19
C GLU A 92 -5.53 -10.30 -6.18
N ILE A 93 -5.87 -9.09 -6.65
CA ILE A 93 -6.13 -7.94 -5.76
C ILE A 93 -7.32 -8.22 -4.85
N ALA A 94 -8.39 -8.82 -5.38
CA ALA A 94 -9.54 -9.24 -4.59
C ALA A 94 -9.16 -10.28 -3.51
N ARG A 95 -8.30 -11.25 -3.86
CA ARG A 95 -7.78 -12.24 -2.90
C ARG A 95 -6.92 -11.61 -1.80
N LEU A 96 -6.13 -10.57 -2.11
CA LEU A 96 -5.34 -9.86 -1.09
C LEU A 96 -6.22 -9.17 -0.04
N ALA A 97 -7.47 -8.86 -0.39
CA ALA A 97 -8.50 -8.32 0.49
C ALA A 97 -9.44 -9.39 1.09
N ASP A 98 -9.05 -10.66 1.06
CA ASP A 98 -9.82 -11.76 1.65
C ASP A 98 -9.06 -12.42 2.81
N SER A 99 -9.78 -12.86 3.83
CA SER A 99 -9.28 -13.67 4.95
C SER A 99 -9.07 -15.15 4.58
N GLY A 100 -9.51 -15.58 3.39
CA GLY A 100 -9.40 -16.98 2.93
C GLY A 100 -8.07 -17.34 2.24
N SER A 101 -7.77 -18.63 2.21
CA SER A 101 -6.63 -19.20 1.46
C SER A 101 -6.97 -19.30 -0.03
N GLY A 102 -6.90 -18.16 -0.74
CA GLY A 102 -6.94 -18.18 -2.19
C GLY A 102 -5.79 -19.01 -2.77
N GLN A 103 -5.97 -19.58 -3.97
CA GLN A 103 -4.88 -20.28 -4.64
C GLN A 103 -3.84 -19.28 -5.13
N TRP A 104 -2.62 -19.41 -4.61
CA TRP A 104 -1.43 -18.68 -5.00
C TRP A 104 -0.38 -19.66 -5.50
N ASN A 105 0.57 -19.21 -6.32
CA ASN A 105 1.82 -19.96 -6.47
C ASN A 105 2.62 -19.90 -5.16
N ALA A 106 3.64 -20.75 -5.03
CA ALA A 106 4.39 -20.90 -3.79
C ALA A 106 5.05 -19.59 -3.33
N ASP A 107 5.61 -18.81 -4.26
CA ASP A 107 6.34 -17.58 -3.94
C ASP A 107 5.39 -16.48 -3.47
N ASP A 108 4.27 -16.28 -4.17
CA ASP A 108 3.25 -15.30 -3.77
C ASP A 108 2.59 -15.69 -2.44
N ALA A 109 2.36 -17.00 -2.21
CA ALA A 109 1.82 -17.50 -0.95
C ALA A 109 2.75 -17.19 0.24
N ALA A 110 4.07 -17.28 0.03
CA ALA A 110 5.06 -16.95 1.05
C ALA A 110 5.01 -15.45 1.41
N LEU A 111 4.83 -14.56 0.43
CA LEU A 111 4.69 -13.12 0.68
C LEU A 111 3.41 -12.78 1.47
N VAL A 112 2.28 -13.42 1.12
CA VAL A 112 1.02 -13.22 1.84
C VAL A 112 1.14 -13.74 3.28
N THR A 113 1.72 -14.93 3.45
CA THR A 113 1.94 -15.56 4.77
C THR A 113 2.85 -14.71 5.64
N LEU A 114 3.97 -14.21 5.07
CA LEU A 114 4.90 -13.32 5.77
C LEU A 114 4.18 -12.09 6.33
N VAL A 115 3.32 -11.45 5.53
CA VAL A 115 2.55 -10.29 6.01
C VAL A 115 1.56 -10.69 7.08
N ASP A 116 0.90 -11.84 6.91
CA ASP A 116 -0.09 -12.32 7.85
C ASP A 116 0.52 -12.62 9.22
N GLU A 117 1.63 -13.38 9.26
CA GLU A 117 2.41 -13.68 10.47
C GLU A 117 2.94 -12.41 11.14
N LEU A 118 3.47 -11.46 10.36
CA LEU A 118 3.99 -10.21 10.90
C LEU A 118 2.88 -9.39 11.56
N CYS A 119 1.69 -9.35 10.96
CA CYS A 119 0.56 -8.60 11.49
C CYS A 119 -0.14 -9.31 12.67
N ASP A 120 -0.23 -10.65 12.66
CA ASP A 120 -0.90 -11.41 13.73
C ASP A 120 0.00 -11.62 14.95
N GLU A 121 1.27 -11.95 14.71
CA GLU A 121 2.15 -12.51 15.73
C GLU A 121 3.47 -11.73 15.89
N ASN A 122 3.75 -10.77 15.01
CA ASN A 122 5.02 -10.05 14.94
C ASN A 122 6.23 -10.97 14.70
N ILE A 123 6.02 -12.05 13.94
CA ILE A 123 7.06 -13.01 13.54
C ILE A 123 7.10 -13.17 12.02
N VAL A 124 8.17 -13.77 11.53
CA VAL A 124 8.29 -14.32 10.16
C VAL A 124 9.01 -15.66 10.30
N SER A 125 8.42 -16.74 9.80
CA SER A 125 8.93 -18.12 9.95
C SER A 125 9.53 -18.74 8.69
#